data_AF-A0A0F3GKI6-F1
#
_entry.id   AF-A0A0F3GKI6-F1
#
_cell.length_a   1.000
_cell.length_b   1.000
_cell.length_c   1.000
_cell.angle_alpha   90.00
_cell.angle_beta   90.00
_cell.angle_gamma   90.00
#
_symmetry.space_group_name_H-M   'P 1'
#
loop_
_entity.id
_entity.type
_entity.pdbx_description
1 polymer ?
#
loop_
_entity_poly.entity_id
_entity_poly.type
_entity_poly.pdbx_seq_one_letter_code
_entity_poly.pdbx_strand_id
1 'polypeptide(L)'
;FRSSEKVRKSKILDLLIKSALPIGYLRWISLRAQPKLDLKFKEIKYELFIDRVTLTIDLKKMIKDVLSNTDIRSTLNENDLETDINLKMTLNHDVWQVCCGKDLINILSIGTKKLLDKHMNPEDISRILRLTYNIIHFSSSDLYRSIRMWEDNNNAFKVLRQERA
;
A
#
# COMPACT_ATOMS: atom_id res chain seq x y z
N PHE A 1 -8.70 -8.32 -27.88
CA PHE A 1 -7.59 -8.89 -27.09
C PHE A 1 -6.92 -7.90 -26.14
N ARG A 2 -6.53 -6.68 -26.53
CA ARG A 2 -5.88 -5.70 -25.62
C ARG A 2 -6.80 -5.00 -24.59
N SER A 3 -8.11 -4.93 -24.84
CA SER A 3 -9.07 -4.25 -23.95
C SER A 3 -9.44 -5.09 -22.72
N SER A 4 -9.69 -6.39 -22.89
CA SER A 4 -10.05 -7.31 -21.80
C SER A 4 -8.92 -7.52 -20.78
N GLU A 5 -7.66 -7.51 -21.23
CA GLU A 5 -6.49 -7.64 -20.36
C GLU A 5 -6.21 -6.37 -19.54
N LYS A 6 -6.39 -5.18 -20.13
CA LYS A 6 -6.33 -3.90 -19.39
C LYS A 6 -7.43 -3.80 -18.33
N VAL A 7 -8.66 -4.19 -18.67
CA VAL A 7 -9.80 -4.22 -17.73
C VAL A 7 -9.56 -5.22 -16.60
N ARG A 8 -8.93 -6.37 -16.87
CA ARG A 8 -8.59 -7.36 -15.84
C ARG A 8 -7.48 -6.88 -14.90
N LYS A 9 -6.48 -6.17 -15.42
CA LYS A 9 -5.38 -5.56 -14.63
C LYS A 9 -5.88 -4.45 -13.71
N SER A 10 -6.77 -3.56 -14.18
CA SER A 10 -7.32 -2.51 -13.32
C SER A 10 -8.08 -3.13 -12.14
N LYS A 11 -8.91 -4.15 -12.39
CA LYS A 11 -9.69 -4.81 -11.34
C LYS A 11 -8.84 -5.42 -10.23
N ILE A 12 -7.70 -6.02 -10.55
CA ILE A 12 -6.81 -6.59 -9.53
C ILE A 12 -6.18 -5.47 -8.70
N LEU A 13 -5.66 -4.43 -9.37
CA LEU A 13 -5.05 -3.29 -8.68
C LEU A 13 -6.06 -2.58 -7.77
N ASP A 14 -7.29 -2.39 -8.24
CA ASP A 14 -8.39 -1.80 -7.47
C ASP A 14 -8.71 -2.64 -6.22
N LEU A 15 -8.72 -3.97 -6.33
CA LEU A 15 -8.92 -4.87 -5.19
C LEU A 15 -7.78 -4.74 -4.18
N LEU A 16 -6.52 -4.75 -4.64
CA LEU A 16 -5.36 -4.60 -3.77
C LEU A 16 -5.40 -3.25 -3.03
N ILE A 17 -5.70 -2.15 -3.73
CA ILE A 17 -5.82 -0.83 -3.14
C ILE A 17 -6.94 -0.80 -2.10
N LYS A 18 -8.14 -1.27 -2.45
CA LYS A 18 -9.29 -1.31 -1.53
C LYS A 18 -8.97 -2.06 -0.24
N SER A 19 -8.20 -3.13 -0.32
CA SER A 19 -7.84 -3.94 0.84
C SER A 19 -6.66 -3.38 1.64
N ALA A 20 -5.75 -2.65 0.98
CA ALA A 20 -4.62 -1.99 1.65
C ALA A 20 -5.03 -0.66 2.33
N LEU A 21 -6.05 0.03 1.81
CA LEU A 21 -6.46 1.35 2.30
C LEU A 21 -6.75 1.38 3.81
N PRO A 22 -7.51 0.45 4.41
CA PRO A 22 -7.75 0.47 5.85
C PRO A 22 -6.46 0.36 6.69
N ILE A 23 -5.47 -0.39 6.20
CA ILE A 23 -4.15 -0.52 6.84
C ILE A 23 -3.41 0.82 6.78
N GLY A 24 -3.41 1.47 5.61
CA GLY A 24 -2.83 2.79 5.40
C GLY A 24 -3.47 3.86 6.30
N TYR A 25 -4.80 3.86 6.42
CA TYR A 25 -5.50 4.76 7.33
C TYR A 25 -5.16 4.48 8.80
N LEU A 26 -5.06 3.22 9.21
CA LEU A 26 -4.64 2.90 10.57
C LEU A 26 -3.21 3.37 10.87
N ARG A 27 -2.28 3.24 9.91
CA ARG A 27 -0.93 3.82 10.01
C ARG A 27 -0.98 5.32 10.17
N TRP A 28 -1.80 6.01 9.37
CA TRP A 28 -1.97 7.45 9.50
C TRP A 28 -2.54 7.83 10.86
N ILE A 29 -3.59 7.14 11.33
CA ILE A 29 -4.16 7.33 12.68
C ILE A 29 -3.07 7.17 13.75
N SER A 30 -2.24 6.13 13.63
CA SER A 30 -1.14 5.89 14.57
C SER A 30 -0.10 7.01 14.62
N LEU A 31 0.10 7.72 13.51
CA LEU A 31 1.08 8.79 13.36
C LEU A 31 0.54 10.18 13.72
N ARG A 32 -0.77 10.31 14.02
CA ARG A 32 -1.37 11.61 14.37
C ARG A 32 -0.69 12.21 15.60
N ALA A 33 -0.62 13.54 15.63
CA ALA A 33 0.19 14.29 16.58
C ALA A 33 -0.22 14.09 18.04
N GLN A 34 -1.52 13.95 18.36
CA GLN A 34 -1.99 13.67 19.73
C GLN A 34 -3.34 12.93 19.79
N PRO A 35 -3.49 11.92 20.68
CA PRO A 35 -2.41 11.17 21.30
C PRO A 35 -1.67 10.32 20.26
N LYS A 36 -0.34 10.23 20.36
CA LYS A 36 0.45 9.32 19.53
C LYS A 36 0.16 7.90 19.98
N LEU A 37 -0.35 7.05 19.07
CA LEU A 37 -0.77 5.70 19.44
C LEU A 37 0.36 4.67 19.37
N ASP A 38 1.42 4.96 18.61
CA ASP A 38 2.60 4.10 18.43
C ASP A 38 2.26 2.62 18.16
N LEU A 39 1.25 2.40 17.30
CA LEU A 39 0.84 1.07 16.87
C LEU A 39 1.97 0.36 16.12
N LYS A 40 2.15 -0.93 16.39
CA LYS A 40 3.21 -1.74 15.78
C LYS A 40 2.68 -2.52 14.58
N PHE A 41 3.31 -2.28 13.41
CA PHE A 41 2.91 -2.90 12.14
C PHE A 41 3.97 -3.89 11.58
N LYS A 42 5.07 -4.16 12.29
CA LYS A 42 6.23 -4.91 11.77
C LYS A 42 5.95 -6.40 11.55
N GLU A 43 4.94 -6.96 12.23
CA GLU A 43 4.62 -8.40 12.25
C GLU A 43 3.15 -8.69 11.92
N ILE A 44 2.54 -7.85 11.10
CA ILE A 44 1.15 -8.02 10.68
C ILE A 44 0.99 -9.32 9.89
N LYS A 45 0.02 -10.14 10.32
CA LYS A 45 -0.30 -11.43 9.70
C LYS A 45 -1.50 -11.27 8.78
N TYR A 46 -1.24 -10.84 7.55
CA TYR A 46 -2.26 -10.53 6.55
C TYR A 46 -3.26 -11.68 6.34
N GLU A 47 -2.82 -12.93 6.46
CA GLU A 47 -3.65 -14.12 6.30
C GLU A 47 -4.74 -14.26 7.36
N LEU A 48 -4.66 -13.53 8.49
CA LEU A 48 -5.69 -13.53 9.54
C LEU A 48 -6.90 -12.68 9.18
N PHE A 49 -6.75 -11.69 8.30
CA PHE A 49 -7.79 -10.71 8.00
C PHE A 49 -7.97 -10.43 6.51
N ILE A 50 -7.19 -11.04 5.62
CA ILE A 50 -7.41 -10.98 4.17
C ILE A 50 -7.98 -12.31 3.69
N ASP A 51 -9.13 -12.25 3.01
CA ASP A 51 -9.72 -13.42 2.37
C ASP A 51 -8.89 -13.85 1.16
N ARG A 52 -8.51 -15.14 1.10
CA ARG A 52 -7.58 -15.65 0.07
C ARG A 52 -8.18 -15.68 -1.34
N VAL A 53 -9.51 -15.59 -1.45
CA VAL A 53 -10.23 -15.77 -2.72
C VAL A 53 -10.65 -14.41 -3.28
N THR A 54 -11.25 -13.58 -2.45
CA THR A 54 -11.81 -12.27 -2.81
C THR A 54 -10.83 -11.13 -2.58
N LEU A 55 -9.75 -11.38 -1.83
CA LEU A 55 -8.80 -10.38 -1.35
C LEU A 55 -9.41 -9.31 -0.47
N THR A 56 -10.66 -9.44 -0.03
CA THR A 56 -11.30 -8.46 0.85
C THR A 56 -10.72 -8.52 2.24
N ILE A 57 -10.70 -7.36 2.91
CA ILE A 57 -10.20 -7.19 4.26
C ILE A 57 -11.33 -7.26 5.30
N ASP A 58 -11.07 -7.99 6.39
CA ASP A 58 -11.86 -7.97 7.62
C ASP A 58 -11.28 -6.89 8.55
N LEU A 59 -11.94 -5.73 8.57
CA LEU A 59 -11.47 -4.53 9.28
C LEU A 59 -11.25 -4.80 10.78
N LYS A 60 -12.18 -5.51 11.43
CA LYS A 60 -12.11 -5.81 12.87
C LYS A 60 -10.93 -6.72 13.18
N LYS A 61 -10.72 -7.77 12.39
CA LYS A 61 -9.56 -8.66 12.58
C LYS A 61 -8.25 -7.95 12.33
N MET A 62 -8.19 -7.04 11.35
CA MET A 62 -6.99 -6.24 11.09
C MET A 62 -6.64 -5.35 12.28
N ILE A 63 -7.61 -4.59 12.82
CA ILE A 63 -7.40 -3.75 14.00
C ILE A 63 -6.93 -4.61 15.19
N LYS A 64 -7.60 -5.74 15.43
CA LYS A 64 -7.26 -6.67 16.51
C LYS A 64 -5.85 -7.24 16.38
N ASP A 65 -5.41 -7.61 15.17
CA ASP A 65 -4.05 -8.10 14.92
C ASP A 65 -3.01 -7.01 15.25
N VAL A 66 -3.22 -5.78 14.76
CA VAL A 66 -2.32 -4.65 15.03
C VAL A 66 -2.26 -4.31 16.52
N LEU A 67 -3.39 -4.28 17.22
CA LEU A 67 -3.43 -4.05 18.66
C LEU A 67 -2.80 -5.18 19.45
N SER A 68 -2.91 -6.43 18.99
CA SER A 68 -2.27 -7.58 19.66
C SER A 68 -0.74 -7.50 19.63
N ASN A 69 -0.19 -6.82 18.63
CA ASN A 69 1.25 -6.57 18.49
C ASN A 69 1.71 -5.28 19.20
N THR A 70 0.79 -4.51 19.82
CA THR A 70 1.07 -3.20 20.40
C THR A 70 1.03 -3.25 21.94
N ASP A 71 2.03 -2.68 22.61
CA ASP A 71 2.20 -2.82 24.07
C ASP A 71 1.14 -2.08 24.90
N ILE A 72 0.51 -1.02 24.34
CA ILE A 72 -0.42 -0.11 25.02
C ILE A 72 -1.89 -0.59 24.88
N ARG A 73 -2.11 -1.91 24.88
CA ARG A 73 -3.42 -2.51 24.57
C ARG A 73 -4.58 -2.04 25.47
N SER A 74 -4.29 -1.56 26.69
CA SER A 74 -5.30 -1.26 27.71
C SER A 74 -6.03 0.07 27.55
N THR A 75 -5.61 0.98 26.65
CA THR A 75 -6.24 2.31 26.49
C THR A 75 -6.86 2.55 25.12
N LEU A 76 -6.73 1.61 24.17
CA LEU A 76 -7.24 1.77 22.80
C LEU A 76 -8.49 0.93 22.57
N ASN A 77 -9.55 1.58 22.10
CA ASN A 77 -10.81 0.96 21.78
C ASN A 77 -10.87 0.61 20.29
N GLU A 78 -11.11 -0.67 19.99
CA GLU A 78 -11.24 -1.18 18.61
C GLU A 78 -12.33 -0.44 17.82
N ASN A 79 -13.46 -0.11 18.46
CA ASN A 79 -14.59 0.56 17.80
C ASN A 79 -14.26 2.02 17.43
N ASP A 80 -13.45 2.70 18.25
CA ASP A 80 -13.05 4.08 17.98
C ASP A 80 -12.10 4.12 16.78
N LEU A 81 -11.16 3.17 16.70
CA LEU A 81 -10.27 3.01 15.54
C LEU A 81 -11.05 2.65 14.26
N GLU A 82 -12.03 1.75 14.36
CA GLU A 82 -12.89 1.39 13.23
C GLU A 82 -13.67 2.61 12.73
N THR A 83 -14.24 3.40 13.64
CA THR A 83 -14.96 4.64 13.32
C THR A 83 -14.05 5.65 12.63
N ASP A 84 -12.84 5.86 13.14
CA ASP A 84 -11.86 6.77 12.57
C ASP A 84 -11.39 6.37 11.17
N ILE A 85 -11.19 5.07 10.93
CA ILE A 85 -10.86 4.55 9.61
C ILE A 85 -12.01 4.81 8.64
N ASN A 86 -13.24 4.45 9.03
CA ASN A 86 -14.42 4.64 8.18
C ASN A 86 -14.64 6.12 7.85
N LEU A 87 -14.48 7.04 8.82
CA LEU A 87 -14.54 8.47 8.58
C LEU A 87 -13.49 8.90 7.54
N LYS A 88 -12.23 8.49 7.71
CA LYS A 88 -11.17 8.83 6.75
C LYS A 88 -11.41 8.28 5.35
N MET A 89 -12.01 7.10 5.23
CA MET A 89 -12.38 6.51 3.93
C MET A 89 -13.39 7.36 3.15
N THR A 90 -14.18 8.21 3.82
CA THR A 90 -15.12 9.13 3.15
C THR A 90 -14.45 10.35 2.55
N LEU A 91 -13.24 10.71 2.98
CA LEU A 91 -12.60 12.00 2.67
C LEU A 91 -11.84 12.05 1.32
N ASN A 92 -12.07 11.08 0.43
CA ASN A 92 -11.49 11.00 -0.93
C ASN A 92 -9.99 11.38 -1.02
N HIS A 93 -9.20 10.89 -0.06
CA HIS A 93 -7.75 11.08 -0.06
C HIS A 93 -7.10 10.34 -1.25
N ASP A 94 -5.96 10.83 -1.73
CA ASP A 94 -5.18 10.12 -2.74
C ASP A 94 -4.73 8.77 -2.19
N VAL A 95 -5.26 7.70 -2.79
CA VAL A 95 -5.00 6.31 -2.39
C VAL A 95 -3.53 5.94 -2.49
N TRP A 96 -2.77 6.58 -3.38
CA TRP A 96 -1.34 6.33 -3.55
C TRP A 96 -0.48 6.94 -2.45
N GLN A 97 -1.02 7.95 -1.75
CA GLN A 97 -0.38 8.54 -0.56
C GLN A 97 -0.76 7.80 0.72
N VAL A 98 -1.96 7.20 0.76
CA VAL A 98 -2.45 6.46 1.94
C VAL A 98 -1.88 5.03 1.96
N CYS A 99 -1.88 4.33 0.82
CA CYS A 99 -1.43 2.95 0.74
C CYS A 99 0.10 2.83 0.79
N CYS A 100 0.58 1.73 1.36
CA CYS A 100 2.00 1.36 1.33
C CYS A 100 2.24 0.24 0.31
N GLY A 101 3.32 0.36 -0.48
CA GLY A 101 3.70 -0.66 -1.46
C GLY A 101 3.97 -2.04 -0.83
N LYS A 102 4.48 -2.11 0.40
CA LYS A 102 4.70 -3.39 1.10
C LYS A 102 3.38 -4.09 1.42
N ASP A 103 2.38 -3.34 1.85
CA ASP A 103 1.05 -3.88 2.17
C ASP A 103 0.39 -4.44 0.90
N LEU A 104 0.47 -3.73 -0.22
CA LEU A 104 0.00 -4.22 -1.54
C LEU A 104 0.69 -5.52 -1.97
N ILE A 105 2.00 -5.63 -1.78
CA ILE A 105 2.77 -6.83 -2.12
C ILE A 105 2.35 -8.03 -1.26
N ASN A 106 2.16 -7.83 0.05
CA ASN A 106 1.72 -8.90 0.95
C ASN A 106 0.31 -9.39 0.60
N ILE A 107 -0.63 -8.48 0.31
CA ILE A 107 -1.99 -8.84 -0.13
C ILE A 107 -1.95 -9.58 -1.48
N LEU A 108 -1.11 -9.12 -2.43
CA LEU A 108 -0.95 -9.80 -3.70
C LEU A 108 -0.38 -11.21 -3.53
N SER A 109 0.59 -11.40 -2.62
CA SER A 109 1.14 -12.72 -2.27
C SER A 109 0.05 -13.72 -1.90
N ILE A 110 -0.89 -13.31 -1.04
CA ILE A 110 -2.05 -14.12 -0.64
C ILE A 110 -2.90 -14.54 -1.86
N GLY A 111 -3.12 -13.61 -2.79
CA GLY A 111 -3.91 -13.85 -3.99
C GLY A 111 -3.23 -14.66 -5.08
N THR A 112 -1.89 -14.78 -5.08
CA THR A 112 -1.14 -15.40 -6.18
C THR A 112 -1.55 -16.84 -6.44
N LYS A 113 -1.85 -17.62 -5.39
CA LYS A 113 -2.31 -19.00 -5.55
C LYS A 113 -3.58 -19.10 -6.41
N LYS A 114 -4.50 -18.14 -6.28
CA LYS A 114 -5.72 -18.08 -7.11
C LYS A 114 -5.48 -17.47 -8.49
N LEU A 115 -4.59 -16.49 -8.56
CA LEU A 115 -4.35 -15.74 -9.80
C LEU A 115 -3.45 -16.48 -10.79
N LEU A 116 -2.51 -17.29 -10.28
CA LEU A 116 -1.41 -17.89 -11.03
C LEU A 116 -1.27 -19.40 -10.79
N ASP A 117 -2.19 -20.03 -10.06
CA ASP A 117 -2.14 -21.44 -9.61
C ASP A 117 -0.84 -21.82 -8.87
N LYS A 118 -0.11 -20.81 -8.39
CA LYS A 118 1.16 -20.95 -7.66
C LYS A 118 1.26 -19.88 -6.59
N HIS A 119 1.65 -20.28 -5.40
CA HIS A 119 1.98 -19.35 -4.34
C HIS A 119 3.33 -18.68 -4.63
N MET A 120 3.35 -17.35 -4.61
CA MET A 120 4.56 -16.55 -4.64
C MET A 120 4.70 -15.81 -3.31
N ASN A 121 5.88 -15.87 -2.70
CA ASN A 121 6.16 -15.11 -1.47
C ASN A 121 6.30 -13.59 -1.79
N PRO A 122 6.11 -12.72 -0.79
CA PRO A 122 6.20 -11.28 -0.96
C PRO A 122 7.55 -10.80 -1.52
N GLU A 123 8.64 -11.45 -1.13
CA GLU A 123 10.00 -11.07 -1.52
C GLU A 123 10.26 -11.30 -3.01
N ASP A 124 9.78 -12.42 -3.55
CA ASP A 124 9.85 -12.75 -4.98
C ASP A 124 9.00 -11.80 -5.82
N ILE A 125 7.78 -11.50 -5.37
CA ILE A 125 6.93 -10.51 -6.04
C ILE A 125 7.64 -9.15 -6.06
N SER A 126 8.15 -8.71 -4.91
CA SER A 126 8.87 -7.44 -4.79
C SER A 126 10.09 -7.39 -5.71
N ARG A 127 10.86 -8.48 -5.79
CA ARG A 127 12.01 -8.60 -6.70
C ARG A 127 11.59 -8.49 -8.16
N ILE A 128 10.55 -9.22 -8.58
CA ILE A 128 10.06 -9.18 -9.97
C ILE A 128 9.56 -7.78 -10.33
N LEU A 129 8.80 -7.13 -9.45
CA LEU A 129 8.33 -5.75 -9.67
C LEU A 129 9.50 -4.77 -9.80
N ARG A 130 10.54 -4.89 -8.97
CA ARG A 130 11.75 -4.07 -9.09
C ARG A 130 12.51 -4.31 -10.39
N LEU A 131 12.63 -5.56 -10.83
CA LEU A 131 13.34 -5.91 -12.07
C LEU A 131 12.60 -5.46 -13.34
N THR A 132 11.27 -5.38 -13.27
CA THR A 132 10.43 -4.96 -14.41
C THR A 132 10.24 -3.45 -14.47
N TYR A 133 10.37 -2.76 -13.34
CA TYR A 133 10.38 -1.29 -13.29
C TYR A 133 11.70 -0.75 -13.86
N ASN A 134 11.61 0.22 -14.75
CA ASN A 134 12.78 0.76 -15.46
C ASN A 134 12.64 2.28 -15.61
N ILE A 135 13.66 2.91 -16.18
CA ILE A 135 13.71 4.36 -16.33
C ILE A 135 12.60 4.93 -17.22
N ILE A 136 12.10 4.17 -18.20
CA ILE A 136 10.97 4.58 -19.04
C ILE A 136 9.69 4.67 -18.19
N HIS A 137 9.49 3.71 -17.28
CA HIS A 137 8.38 3.78 -16.33
C HIS A 137 8.56 4.95 -15.36
N PHE A 138 9.77 5.17 -14.85
CA PHE A 138 10.03 6.27 -13.92
C PHE A 138 9.88 7.65 -14.55
N SER A 139 10.36 7.83 -15.79
CA SER A 139 10.26 9.11 -16.52
C SER A 139 8.82 9.54 -16.80
N SER A 140 7.89 8.59 -16.82
CA SER A 140 6.46 8.86 -16.93
C SER A 140 5.78 9.31 -15.62
N SER A 141 6.47 9.24 -14.48
CA SER A 141 5.90 9.56 -13.17
C SER A 141 5.90 11.06 -12.85
N ASP A 142 4.96 11.48 -11.99
CA ASP A 142 4.91 12.86 -11.49
C ASP A 142 6.12 13.18 -10.59
N LEU A 143 6.71 12.18 -9.93
CA LEU A 143 7.94 12.35 -9.15
C LEU A 143 9.12 12.73 -10.07
N TYR A 144 9.29 12.03 -11.19
CA TYR A 144 10.33 12.39 -12.16
C TYR A 144 10.12 13.81 -12.69
N ARG A 145 8.88 14.17 -13.05
CA ARG A 145 8.55 15.52 -13.51
C ARG A 145 8.86 16.56 -12.44
N SER A 146 8.51 16.30 -11.19
CA SER A 146 8.77 17.20 -10.06
C SER A 146 10.27 17.38 -9.81
N ILE A 147 11.07 16.31 -9.92
CA ILE A 147 12.53 16.40 -9.80
C ILE A 147 13.11 17.23 -10.94
N ARG A 148 12.66 17.04 -12.19
CA ARG A 148 13.12 17.85 -13.34
C ARG A 148 12.76 19.31 -13.19
N MET A 149 11.52 19.61 -12.82
CA MET A 149 11.09 20.99 -12.54
C MET A 149 11.92 21.63 -11.42
N TRP A 150 12.30 20.85 -10.40
CA TRP A 150 13.17 21.33 -9.35
C TRP A 150 14.59 21.61 -9.87
N GLU A 151 15.17 20.73 -10.69
CA GLU A 151 16.51 20.92 -11.30
C GLU A 151 16.57 22.16 -12.20
N ASP A 152 15.52 22.44 -12.98
CA ASP A 152 15.44 23.62 -13.86
C ASP A 152 15.43 24.94 -13.06
N ASN A 153 14.86 24.90 -11.85
CA ASN A 153 14.88 26.03 -10.92
C ASN A 153 16.15 26.09 -10.07
N ASN A 154 16.98 25.04 -10.09
CA ASN A 154 18.17 24.88 -9.24
C ASN A 154 19.35 24.40 -10.07
N ASN A 155 19.72 25.18 -11.10
CA ASN A 155 20.66 24.80 -12.16
C ASN A 155 22.03 24.25 -11.71
N ALA A 156 22.49 24.60 -10.51
CA ALA A 156 23.73 24.08 -9.92
C ALA A 156 23.65 22.58 -9.54
N PHE A 157 22.46 22.01 -9.45
CA PHE A 157 22.22 20.65 -8.98
C PHE A 157 21.65 19.77 -10.09
N LYS A 158 22.16 18.53 -10.15
CA LYS A 158 21.64 17.46 -11.01
C LYS A 158 21.46 16.20 -10.16
N VAL A 159 20.20 15.82 -9.97
CA VAL A 159 19.73 14.66 -9.22
C VAL A 159 19.59 13.46 -10.16
N LEU A 160 18.99 13.66 -11.33
CA LEU A 160 18.78 12.61 -12.32
C LEU A 160 19.93 12.58 -13.31
N ARG A 161 20.51 11.39 -13.53
CA ARG A 161 21.52 11.20 -14.59
C ARG A 161 20.94 11.67 -15.93
N GLN A 162 21.75 12.39 -16.69
CA GLN A 162 21.45 12.68 -18.09
C GLN A 162 21.64 11.38 -18.86
N GLU A 163 20.55 10.85 -19.42
CA GLU A 163 20.64 9.73 -20.35
C GLU A 163 21.19 10.28 -21.67
N ARG A 164 22.27 9.66 -22.17
CA ARG A 164 22.73 9.94 -23.53
C ARG A 164 21.67 9.36 -24.48
N ALA A 165 21.19 10.20 -25.39
CA ALA A 165 20.28 9.82 -26.47
C ALA A 165 20.87 8.71 -27.34
#